data_AF-A0A151EB75-F1
#
_entry.id   AF-A0A151EB75-F1
#
_cell.length_a   1.000
_cell.length_b   1.000
_cell.length_c   1.000
_cell.angle_alpha   90.00
_cell.angle_beta   90.00
_cell.angle_gamma   90.00
#
_symmetry.space_group_name_H-M   'P 1'
#
loop_
_entity.id
_entity.type
_entity.pdbx_description
1 polymer ?
#
loop_
_entity_poly.entity_id
_entity_poly.type
_entity_poly.pdbx_seq_one_letter_code
_entity_poly.pdbx_strand_id
1 'polypeptide(L)'
;MKGMDIIEWISSPAQVSREVNYLYFLIVLAITLTVIAVALYTKNKRAVKLFLFAMVIWSIIEGIGLITGMRIYNPPEARIPVFLFVALVEDPGWVCLGYMMAEQIYKRFIKKKKITKKQLS
;
A
#
# COMPACT_ATOMS: atom_id res chain seq x y z
N MET A 1 30.57 0.07 10.52
CA MET A 1 29.29 -0.60 10.85
C MET A 1 29.47 -1.64 11.97
N LYS A 2 30.13 -1.28 13.08
CA LYS A 2 30.27 -2.14 14.26
C LYS A 2 29.70 -1.37 15.45
N GLY A 3 28.72 -1.95 16.14
CA GLY A 3 28.29 -1.47 17.47
C GLY A 3 26.84 -1.03 17.62
N MET A 4 26.02 -0.96 16.58
CA MET A 4 24.59 -0.64 16.76
C MET A 4 23.84 -1.88 17.23
N ASP A 5 23.17 -1.76 18.38
CA ASP A 5 22.20 -2.75 18.85
C ASP A 5 20.98 -2.79 17.90
N ILE A 6 20.25 -3.91 17.85
CA ILE A 6 19.09 -4.10 16.97
C ILE A 6 18.02 -3.03 17.26
N ILE A 7 17.82 -2.68 18.52
CA ILE A 7 16.85 -1.65 18.91
C ILE A 7 17.28 -0.28 18.40
N GLU A 8 18.58 0.02 18.50
CA GLU A 8 19.17 1.26 18.00
C GLU A 8 19.11 1.33 16.48
N TRP A 9 19.31 0.21 15.79
CA TRP A 9 19.15 0.12 14.34
C TRP A 9 17.71 0.33 13.88
N ILE A 10 16.71 -0.29 14.54
CA ILE A 10 15.29 -0.13 14.21
C ILE A 10 14.79 1.29 14.50
N SER A 11 15.30 1.92 15.57
CA SER A 11 14.91 3.28 15.95
C SER A 11 15.70 4.37 15.22
N SER A 12 16.80 4.02 14.55
CA SER A 12 17.59 4.99 13.80
C SER A 12 16.80 5.53 12.60
N PRO A 13 16.75 6.87 12.42
CA PRO A 13 16.00 7.46 11.34
C PRO A 13 16.64 7.11 9.98
N ALA A 14 15.90 6.41 9.14
CA ALA A 14 16.28 6.21 7.75
C ALA A 14 15.88 7.43 6.93
N GLN A 15 16.86 8.24 6.51
CA GLN A 15 16.59 9.37 5.63
C GLN A 15 16.43 8.91 4.18
N VAL A 16 15.19 8.97 3.69
CA VAL A 16 14.87 8.74 2.28
C VAL A 16 14.47 10.09 1.68
N SER A 17 15.44 10.82 1.12
CA SER A 17 15.14 12.06 0.38
C SER A 17 14.54 11.69 -0.98
N ARG A 18 13.28 12.02 -1.20
CA ARG A 18 12.59 11.88 -2.49
C ARG A 18 11.85 13.17 -2.79
N GLU A 19 12.23 13.83 -3.88
CA GLU A 19 11.41 14.87 -4.47
C GLU A 19 10.31 14.20 -5.29
N VAL A 20 9.06 14.54 -4.99
CA VAL A 20 7.88 13.96 -5.65
C VAL A 20 7.07 15.10 -6.25
N ASN A 21 6.86 15.08 -7.56
CA ASN A 21 6.12 16.13 -8.26
C ASN A 21 4.61 15.85 -8.27
N TYR A 22 3.80 16.88 -8.51
CA TYR A 22 2.33 16.74 -8.60
C TYR A 22 1.87 15.75 -9.68
N LEU A 23 2.66 15.56 -10.74
CA LEU A 23 2.36 14.58 -11.78
C LEU A 23 2.36 13.15 -11.23
N TYR A 24 3.30 12.81 -10.34
CA TYR A 24 3.30 11.53 -9.64
C TYR A 24 2.01 11.30 -8.87
N PHE A 25 1.54 12.30 -8.12
CA PHE A 25 0.28 12.21 -7.36
C PHE A 25 -0.92 11.92 -8.27
N LEU A 26 -0.98 12.58 -9.43
CA LEU A 26 -2.05 12.34 -10.42
C LEU A 26 -1.98 10.93 -11.01
N ILE A 27 -0.79 10.44 -11.34
CA ILE A 27 -0.60 9.08 -11.87
C ILE A 27 -1.03 8.05 -10.83
N VAL A 28 -0.59 8.19 -9.59
CA VAL A 28 -0.94 7.26 -8.51
C VAL A 28 -2.44 7.31 -8.21
N LEU A 29 -3.06 8.49 -8.19
CA LEU A 29 -4.51 8.63 -8.08
C LEU A 29 -5.25 7.87 -9.20
N ALA A 30 -4.83 8.06 -10.45
CA ALA A 30 -5.43 7.39 -11.59
C ALA A 30 -5.29 5.87 -11.50
N ILE A 31 -4.13 5.37 -11.05
CA ILE A 31 -3.90 3.94 -10.79
C ILE A 31 -4.84 3.45 -9.69
N THR A 32 -4.89 4.12 -8.53
CA THR A 32 -5.76 3.73 -7.42
C THR A 32 -7.22 3.68 -7.84
N LEU A 33 -7.72 4.72 -8.52
CA LEU A 33 -9.09 4.75 -9.03
C LEU A 33 -9.36 3.61 -10.01
N THR A 34 -8.42 3.31 -10.90
CA THR A 34 -8.53 2.18 -11.84
C THR A 34 -8.60 0.85 -11.08
N VAL A 35 -7.74 0.63 -10.09
CA VAL A 35 -7.69 -0.59 -9.29
C VAL A 35 -9.01 -0.80 -8.54
N ILE A 36 -9.52 0.22 -7.88
CA ILE A 36 -10.81 0.16 -7.17
C ILE A 36 -11.95 -0.06 -8.16
N ALA A 37 -11.96 0.64 -9.30
CA ALA A 37 -12.97 0.46 -10.33
C ALA A 37 -13.00 -0.98 -10.85
N VAL A 38 -11.83 -1.59 -11.11
CA VAL A 38 -11.74 -3.00 -11.52
C VAL A 38 -12.18 -3.93 -10.39
N ALA A 39 -11.81 -3.66 -9.13
CA ALA A 39 -12.26 -4.44 -7.98
C ALA A 39 -13.79 -4.42 -7.84
N LEU A 40 -14.42 -3.25 -8.01
CA LEU A 40 -15.87 -3.08 -7.97
C LEU A 40 -16.54 -3.76 -9.17
N TYR A 41 -16.03 -3.53 -10.38
CA TYR A 41 -16.53 -4.13 -11.63
C TYR A 41 -16.51 -5.66 -11.58
N THR A 42 -15.41 -6.24 -11.08
CA THR A 42 -15.28 -7.70 -10.90
C THR A 42 -15.97 -8.23 -9.65
N LYS A 43 -16.68 -7.36 -8.90
CA LYS A 43 -17.38 -7.68 -7.64
C LYS A 43 -16.47 -8.34 -6.60
N ASN A 44 -15.18 -8.01 -6.60
CA ASN A 44 -14.20 -8.53 -5.66
C ASN A 44 -14.34 -7.84 -4.30
N LYS A 45 -15.34 -8.26 -3.51
CA LYS A 45 -15.63 -7.69 -2.19
C LYS A 45 -14.45 -7.76 -1.22
N ARG A 46 -13.55 -8.74 -1.38
CA ARG A 46 -12.37 -8.90 -0.52
C ARG A 46 -11.32 -7.83 -0.80
N ALA A 47 -11.04 -7.57 -2.08
CA ALA A 47 -10.15 -6.48 -2.49
C ALA A 47 -10.65 -5.12 -1.99
N VAL A 48 -11.94 -4.83 -2.17
CA VAL A 48 -12.56 -3.57 -1.69
C VAL A 48 -12.49 -3.46 -0.16
N LYS A 49 -12.78 -4.54 0.57
CA LYS A 49 -12.65 -4.55 2.04
C LYS A 49 -11.21 -4.30 2.48
N LEU A 50 -10.23 -4.89 1.81
CA LEU A 50 -8.82 -4.67 2.10
C LEU A 50 -8.39 -3.23 1.81
N PHE A 51 -8.90 -2.62 0.73
CA PHE A 51 -8.71 -1.20 0.45
C PHE A 51 -9.21 -0.34 1.62
N LEU A 52 -10.47 -0.50 2.04
CA LEU A 52 -11.07 0.29 3.12
C LEU A 52 -10.37 0.05 4.47
N PHE A 53 -9.99 -1.19 4.76
CA PHE A 53 -9.23 -1.53 5.97
C PHE A 53 -7.83 -0.91 5.96
N ALA A 54 -7.16 -0.93 4.81
CA ALA A 54 -5.86 -0.31 4.63
C ALA A 54 -5.92 1.21 4.83
N MET A 55 -6.99 1.90 4.42
CA MET A 55 -7.16 3.34 4.69
C MET A 55 -7.07 3.65 6.19
N VAL A 56 -7.72 2.83 7.03
CA VAL A 56 -7.71 3.03 8.49
C VAL A 56 -6.31 2.79 9.05
N ILE A 57 -5.67 1.67 8.67
CA ILE A 57 -4.33 1.33 9.16
C ILE A 57 -3.31 2.40 8.75
N TRP A 58 -3.30 2.78 7.47
CA TRP A 58 -2.33 3.74 6.96
C TRP A 58 -2.55 5.15 7.51
N SER A 59 -3.80 5.54 7.80
CA SER A 59 -4.07 6.80 8.51
C SER A 59 -3.45 6.80 9.92
N ILE A 60 -3.51 5.68 10.63
CA ILE A 60 -2.90 5.55 11.96
C ILE A 60 -1.38 5.59 11.85
N ILE A 61 -0.80 4.82 10.92
CA ILE A 61 0.65 4.76 10.70
C ILE A 61 1.20 6.13 10.32
N GLU A 62 0.60 6.79 9.34
CA GLU A 62 1.01 8.13 8.91
C GLU A 62 0.81 9.16 10.02
N GLY A 63 -0.26 9.03 10.82
CA GLY A 63 -0.55 9.95 11.92
C GLY A 63 0.51 9.85 13.01
N ILE A 64 0.85 8.63 13.41
CA ILE A 64 1.97 8.36 14.33
C ILE A 64 3.28 8.88 13.74
N GLY A 65 3.52 8.63 12.44
CA GLY A 65 4.71 9.09 11.74
C GLY A 65 4.88 10.61 11.77
N LEU A 66 3.79 11.36 11.59
CA LEU A 66 3.80 12.82 11.67
C LEU A 66 3.99 13.33 13.11
N ILE A 67 3.31 12.74 14.09
CA ILE A 67 3.38 13.17 15.50
C ILE A 67 4.77 12.92 16.09
N THR A 68 5.38 11.78 15.76
CA THR A 68 6.71 11.38 16.25
C THR A 68 7.87 12.01 15.47
N GLY A 69 7.59 12.68 14.35
CA GLY A 69 8.60 13.27 13.47
C GLY A 69 9.30 12.25 12.55
N MET A 70 8.85 10.99 12.50
CA MET A 70 9.35 9.99 11.53
C MET A 70 8.98 10.33 10.07
N ARG A 71 7.91 11.09 9.86
CA ARG A 71 7.48 11.60 8.55
C ARG A 71 7.57 13.12 8.55
N ILE A 72 8.31 13.66 7.58
CA ILE A 72 8.46 15.11 7.39
C ILE A 72 8.08 15.43 5.95
N TYR A 73 7.04 16.26 5.78
CA TYR A 73 6.58 16.73 4.48
C TYR A 73 6.92 18.21 4.33
N ASN A 74 7.65 18.53 3.27
CA ASN A 74 8.04 19.88 2.89
C ASN A 74 7.46 20.23 1.51
N PRO A 75 6.87 21.43 1.33
CA PRO A 75 6.73 22.48 2.35
C PRO A 75 5.61 22.13 3.37
N PRO A 76 5.62 22.71 4.59
CA PRO A 76 4.70 22.32 5.67
C PRO A 76 3.22 22.41 5.31
N GLU A 77 2.84 23.31 4.41
CA GLU A 77 1.46 23.49 3.94
C GLU A 77 0.96 22.25 3.17
N ALA A 78 1.87 21.49 2.55
CA ALA A 78 1.54 20.26 1.84
C ALA A 78 1.36 19.05 2.78
N ARG A 79 1.62 19.19 4.08
CA ARG A 79 1.59 18.06 5.04
C ARG A 79 0.25 17.34 5.08
N ILE A 80 -0.86 18.09 5.18
CA ILE A 80 -2.22 17.54 5.24
C ILE A 80 -2.62 16.87 3.92
N PRO A 81 -2.49 17.52 2.74
CA PRO A 81 -2.87 16.87 1.49
C PRO A 81 -1.99 15.65 1.17
N VAL A 82 -0.68 15.69 1.46
CA VAL A 82 0.20 14.53 1.28
C VAL A 82 -0.17 13.41 2.24
N PHE A 83 -0.46 13.72 3.51
CA PHE A 83 -0.98 12.74 4.48
C PHE A 83 -2.23 12.04 3.96
N LEU A 84 -3.25 12.81 3.56
CA LEU A 84 -4.51 12.26 3.06
C LEU A 84 -4.27 11.42 1.80
N PHE A 85 -3.40 11.89 0.91
CA PHE A 85 -3.07 11.17 -0.29
C PHE A 85 -2.41 9.81 0.01
N VAL A 86 -1.36 9.80 0.82
CA VAL A 86 -0.63 8.57 1.16
C VAL A 86 -1.56 7.60 1.89
N ALA A 87 -2.21 8.08 2.95
CA ALA A 87 -3.01 7.26 3.85
C ALA A 87 -4.33 6.75 3.24
N LEU A 88 -4.95 7.52 2.35
CA LEU A 88 -6.29 7.22 1.84
C LEU A 88 -6.32 6.80 0.36
N VAL A 89 -5.25 7.05 -0.39
CA VAL A 89 -5.21 6.82 -1.85
C VAL A 89 -4.06 5.89 -2.24
N GLU A 90 -2.82 6.28 -1.97
CA GLU A 90 -1.63 5.58 -2.47
C GLU A 90 -1.52 4.18 -1.87
N ASP A 91 -1.28 4.10 -0.56
CA ASP A 91 -1.01 2.82 0.10
C ASP A 91 -2.20 1.87 0.09
N PRO A 92 -3.45 2.33 0.34
CA PRO A 92 -4.62 1.47 0.18
C PRO A 92 -4.78 0.94 -1.26
N GLY A 93 -4.48 1.77 -2.27
CA GLY A 93 -4.49 1.38 -3.67
C GLY A 93 -3.50 0.24 -3.96
N TRP A 94 -2.29 0.35 -3.44
CA TRP A 94 -1.27 -0.70 -3.56
C TRP A 94 -1.67 -2.01 -2.88
N VAL A 95 -2.26 -1.94 -1.67
CA VAL A 95 -2.76 -3.13 -0.97
C VAL A 95 -3.86 -3.82 -1.79
N CYS A 96 -4.79 -3.06 -2.35
CA CYS A 96 -5.86 -3.58 -3.20
C CYS A 96 -5.31 -4.25 -4.46
N LEU A 97 -4.40 -3.59 -5.17
CA LEU A 97 -3.76 -4.12 -6.37
C LEU A 97 -2.99 -5.40 -6.07
N GLY A 98 -2.13 -5.37 -5.04
CA GLY A 98 -1.33 -6.50 -4.61
C GLY A 98 -2.19 -7.73 -4.28
N TYR A 99 -3.29 -7.51 -3.57
CA TYR A 99 -4.25 -8.58 -3.29
C TYR A 99 -4.86 -9.18 -4.58
N MET A 100 -5.32 -8.32 -5.49
CA MET A 100 -5.94 -8.78 -6.74
C MET A 100 -4.95 -9.56 -7.61
N MET A 101 -3.70 -9.11 -7.70
CA MET A 101 -2.63 -9.81 -8.41
C MET A 101 -2.34 -11.17 -7.75
N ALA A 102 -2.16 -11.20 -6.43
CA ALA A 102 -1.93 -12.43 -5.68
C ALA A 102 -3.07 -13.45 -5.87
N GLU A 103 -4.33 -12.97 -5.87
CA GLU A 103 -5.50 -13.82 -6.10
C GLU A 103 -5.49 -14.43 -7.51
N GLN A 104 -5.14 -13.66 -8.54
CA GLN A 104 -5.01 -14.16 -9.91
C GLN A 104 -3.90 -15.21 -10.05
N ILE A 105 -2.74 -14.95 -9.43
CA ILE A 105 -1.61 -15.90 -9.41
C ILE A 105 -2.04 -17.20 -8.71
N TYR A 106 -2.68 -17.10 -7.54
CA TYR A 106 -3.16 -18.26 -6.78
C TYR A 106 -4.15 -19.11 -7.61
N LYS A 107 -5.13 -18.46 -8.26
CA LYS A 107 -6.13 -19.13 -9.11
C LYS A 107 -5.47 -19.83 -10.30
N ARG A 108 -4.51 -19.19 -10.97
CA ARG A 108 -3.86 -19.71 -12.18
C ARG A 108 -2.90 -20.88 -11.88
N PHE A 109 -2.06 -20.75 -10.86
CA PHE A 109 -0.96 -21.69 -10.65
C PHE A 109 -1.24 -22.75 -9.59
N ILE A 110 -1.89 -22.39 -8.49
CA ILE A 110 -2.05 -23.30 -7.34
C ILE A 110 -3.35 -24.09 -7.46
N LYS A 111 -4.47 -23.43 -7.75
CA LYS A 111 -5.77 -24.10 -7.87
C LYS A 111 -5.81 -25.06 -9.06
N LYS A 112 -5.27 -24.64 -10.23
CA LYS A 112 -5.23 -25.48 -11.44
C LYS A 112 -4.40 -26.75 -11.22
N LYS A 113 -3.20 -26.62 -10.62
CA LYS A 113 -2.32 -27.76 -10.31
C LYS A 113 -2.96 -28.76 -9.34
N LYS A 114 -3.72 -28.30 -8.33
CA LYS A 114 -4.46 -29.17 -7.41
C LYS A 114 -5.57 -29.96 -8.11
N ILE A 115 -6.32 -29.32 -9.02
CA ILE A 115 -7.40 -30.00 -9.77
C ILE A 115 -6.81 -31.07 -10.69
N THR A 116 -5.74 -30.77 -11.44
CA THR A 116 -5.09 -31.75 -12.32
C THR A 116 -4.53 -32.93 -11.54
N LYS A 117 -3.89 -32.72 -10.38
CA LYS A 117 -3.41 -33.82 -9.53
C LYS A 117 -4.54 -34.72 -9.04
N LYS A 118 -5.70 -34.15 -8.69
CA LYS A 118 -6.86 -34.90 -8.20
C LYS A 118 -7.57 -35.69 -9.31
N GLN A 119 -7.43 -35.30 -10.57
CA GLN A 119 -7.96 -36.06 -11.72
C GLN A 119 -7.05 -37.21 -12.18
N LEU A 120 -5.79 -37.20 -11.74
CA LEU A 120 -4.78 -38.22 -12.07
C LEU A 120 -4.58 -39.25 -10.93
N SER A 121 -5.32 -39.11 -9.82
CA SER A 121 -5.34 -40.03 -8.68
C SER A 121 -6.68 -40.74 -8.62
#